data_AF-A0A2J8JZP5-F1
#
_entry.id   AF-A0A2J8JZP5-F1
#
_cell.length_a   1.000
_cell.length_b   1.000
_cell.length_c   1.000
_cell.angle_alpha   90.00
_cell.angle_beta   90.00
_cell.angle_gamma   90.00
#
_symmetry.space_group_name_H-M   'P 1'
#
loop_
_entity.id
_entity.type
_entity.pdbx_description
1 polymer ?
#
loop_
_entity_poly.entity_id
_entity_poly.type
_entity_poly.pdbx_seq_one_letter_code
_entity_poly.pdbx_strand_id
1 'polypeptide(L)'
;MDSVRSGPFGQLFRPDNFIFGQTGAGNNWAKGHYTEGAELVDAVLDVVRKECEHCDCLQGFQLTHSLGGGTGSGMGTLLISKIREEFPDRIMNTFSVMPSPKVSDTVVEPYNATLS
;
A
#
# COMPACT_ATOMS: atom_id res chain seq x y z
N MET A 1 5.81 9.55 8.03
CA MET A 1 6.16 10.28 6.78
C MET A 1 7.19 11.38 7.02
N ASP A 2 7.13 12.07 8.15
CA ASP A 2 8.00 13.22 8.42
C ASP A 2 9.50 12.86 8.41
N SER A 3 9.85 11.65 8.85
CA SER A 3 11.24 11.15 8.78
C SER A 3 11.74 10.96 7.34
N VAL A 4 10.85 10.60 6.39
CA VAL A 4 11.23 10.46 4.97
C VAL A 4 11.44 11.85 4.35
N ARG A 5 10.55 12.80 4.66
CA ARG A 5 10.64 14.19 4.17
C ARG A 5 11.84 14.95 4.71
N SER A 6 12.23 14.69 5.96
CA SER A 6 13.41 15.29 6.60
C SER A 6 14.72 14.54 6.32
N GLY A 7 14.64 13.36 5.68
CA GLY A 7 15.80 12.57 5.32
C GLY A 7 16.64 13.20 4.19
N PRO A 8 17.85 12.67 3.93
CA PRO A 8 18.76 13.21 2.91
C PRO A 8 18.18 13.20 1.49
N PHE A 9 17.21 12.32 1.22
CA PHE A 9 16.52 12.21 -0.07
C PHE A 9 15.07 12.72 -0.03
N GLY A 10 14.67 13.46 1.01
CA GLY A 10 13.28 13.88 1.20
C GLY A 10 12.75 14.81 0.10
N GLN A 11 13.64 15.56 -0.56
CA GLN A 11 13.29 16.46 -1.67
C GLN A 11 13.19 15.76 -3.04
N LEU A 12 13.57 14.47 -3.12
CA LEU A 12 13.51 13.71 -4.38
C LEU A 12 12.06 13.42 -4.81
N PHE A 13 11.17 13.25 -3.84
CA PHE A 13 9.79 12.85 -4.07
C PHE A 13 8.86 14.07 -4.13
N ARG A 14 7.93 14.07 -5.09
CA ARG A 14 6.90 15.12 -5.19
C ARG A 14 6.02 15.11 -3.93
N PRO A 15 5.77 16.27 -3.29
CA PRO A 15 4.90 16.38 -2.12
C PRO A 15 3.50 15.79 -2.34
N ASP A 16 2.96 15.93 -3.56
CA ASP A 16 1.63 15.45 -3.96
C ASP A 16 1.51 13.92 -3.95
N ASN A 17 2.63 13.19 -4.07
CA ASN A 17 2.63 11.72 -4.10
C ASN A 17 2.60 11.11 -2.68
N PHE A 18 2.67 11.95 -1.64
CA PHE A 18 2.59 11.50 -0.26
C PHE A 18 1.14 11.53 0.24
N ILE A 19 0.51 10.35 0.31
CA ILE A 19 -0.86 10.18 0.80
C ILE A 19 -0.84 9.46 2.14
N PHE A 20 -1.50 10.03 3.14
CA PHE A 20 -1.58 9.48 4.49
C PHE A 20 -2.93 9.76 5.14
N GLY A 21 -3.40 8.80 5.93
CA GLY A 21 -4.56 8.97 6.81
C GLY A 21 -4.18 9.54 8.17
N GLN A 22 -5.18 10.00 8.92
CA GLN A 22 -5.01 10.39 10.32
C GLN A 22 -5.01 9.17 11.26
N THR A 23 -5.63 8.08 10.85
CA THR A 23 -5.81 6.86 11.64
C THR A 23 -5.05 5.69 11.02
N GLY A 24 -4.43 4.85 11.87
CA GLY A 24 -3.80 3.61 11.45
C GLY A 24 -4.73 2.40 11.58
N ALA A 25 -4.48 1.34 10.81
CA ALA A 25 -5.28 0.11 10.87
C ALA A 25 -5.10 -0.69 12.18
N GLY A 26 -4.12 -0.35 13.02
CA GLY A 26 -3.91 -0.97 14.34
C GLY A 26 -3.68 -2.48 14.29
N ASN A 27 -2.89 -2.96 13.32
CA ASN A 27 -2.62 -4.38 13.06
C ASN A 27 -3.85 -5.24 12.77
N ASN A 28 -4.93 -4.63 12.28
CA ASN A 28 -6.13 -5.34 11.88
C ASN A 28 -6.34 -5.23 10.37
N TRP A 29 -6.26 -6.36 9.67
CA TRP A 29 -6.52 -6.45 8.23
C TRP A 29 -7.89 -5.90 7.84
N ALA A 30 -8.96 -6.25 8.58
CA ALA A 30 -10.32 -5.83 8.24
C ALA A 30 -10.49 -4.31 8.31
N LYS A 31 -9.80 -3.65 9.25
CA LYS A 31 -9.79 -2.18 9.30
C LYS A 31 -9.11 -1.59 8.07
N GLY A 32 -7.95 -2.14 7.70
CA GLY A 32 -7.20 -1.73 6.53
C GLY A 32 -7.93 -2.00 5.20
N HIS A 33 -8.74 -3.06 5.13
CA HIS A 33 -9.42 -3.44 3.89
C HIS A 33 -10.81 -2.81 3.72
N TYR A 34 -11.63 -2.79 4.78
CA TYR A 34 -13.05 -2.40 4.68
C TYR A 34 -13.38 -1.01 5.20
N THR A 35 -12.51 -0.39 6.02
CA THR A 35 -12.82 0.90 6.67
C THR A 35 -11.77 1.95 6.33
N GLU A 36 -10.77 2.16 7.19
CA GLU A 36 -9.73 3.18 7.05
C GLU A 36 -9.04 3.16 5.68
N GLY A 37 -8.68 1.98 5.15
CA GLY A 37 -8.03 1.90 3.85
C GLY A 37 -8.97 2.11 2.67
N ALA A 38 -10.27 1.83 2.84
CA ALA A 38 -11.28 2.11 1.82
C ALA A 38 -11.56 3.60 1.68
N GLU A 39 -11.45 4.39 2.76
CA GLU A 39 -11.55 5.85 2.68
C GLU A 39 -10.34 6.49 1.96
N LEU A 40 -9.17 5.87 2.04
CA LEU A 40 -7.93 6.39 1.45
C LEU A 40 -7.68 5.88 0.02
N VAL A 41 -8.24 4.74 -0.37
CA VAL A 41 -7.89 4.08 -1.64
C VAL A 41 -8.20 4.96 -2.85
N ASP A 42 -9.30 5.71 -2.84
CA ASP A 42 -9.71 6.55 -3.97
C ASP A 42 -8.70 7.68 -4.21
N ALA A 43 -8.23 8.33 -3.14
CA ALA A 43 -7.19 9.34 -3.23
C ALA A 43 -5.87 8.77 -3.79
N VAL A 44 -5.52 7.54 -3.42
CA VAL A 44 -4.33 6.86 -3.95
C VAL A 44 -4.51 6.52 -5.42
N LEU A 45 -5.67 6.00 -5.82
CA LEU A 45 -5.97 5.67 -7.21
C LEU A 45 -5.93 6.91 -8.11
N ASP A 46 -6.44 8.05 -7.66
CA ASP A 46 -6.40 9.29 -8.45
C ASP A 46 -4.97 9.77 -8.73
N VAL A 47 -4.08 9.66 -7.74
CA VAL A 47 -2.66 9.97 -7.94
C VAL A 47 -2.00 8.95 -8.85
N VAL A 48 -2.31 7.66 -8.70
CA VAL A 48 -1.80 6.60 -9.59
C VAL A 48 -2.24 6.85 -11.03
N ARG A 49 -3.51 7.20 -11.26
CA ARG A 49 -4.03 7.55 -12.60
C ARG A 49 -3.27 8.73 -13.20
N LYS A 50 -3.09 9.81 -12.42
CA LYS A 50 -2.33 10.98 -12.87
C LYS A 50 -0.91 10.59 -13.27
N GLU A 51 -0.21 9.79 -12.49
CA GLU A 51 1.16 9.36 -12.84
C GLU A 51 1.17 8.40 -14.05
N CYS A 52 0.14 7.57 -14.23
CA CYS A 52 -0.02 6.73 -15.42
C CYS A 52 -0.24 7.55 -16.69
N GLU A 53 -1.02 8.63 -16.63
CA GLU A 53 -1.25 9.55 -17.76
C GLU A 53 0.01 10.31 -18.19
N HIS A 54 0.95 10.52 -17.26
CA HIS A 54 2.25 11.13 -17.58
C HIS A 54 3.23 10.15 -18.26
N CYS A 55 2.89 8.85 -18.33
CA CYS A 55 3.73 7.83 -18.95
C CYS A 55 3.26 7.52 -20.37
N ASP A 56 4.17 7.54 -21.35
CA ASP A 56 3.83 7.20 -22.74
C ASP A 56 3.38 5.73 -22.90
N CYS A 57 4.02 4.81 -22.19
CA CYS A 57 3.68 3.38 -22.19
C CYS A 57 3.96 2.73 -20.83
N LEU A 58 2.92 2.61 -20.02
CA LEU A 58 2.99 1.94 -18.72
C LEU A 58 3.24 0.44 -18.87
N GLN A 59 4.30 -0.08 -18.26
CA GLN A 59 4.60 -1.52 -18.29
C GLN A 59 3.90 -2.30 -17.17
N GLY A 60 3.77 -1.69 -15.99
CA GLY A 60 3.26 -2.36 -14.81
C GLY A 60 3.51 -1.57 -13.54
N PHE A 61 3.12 -2.16 -12.42
CA PHE A 61 3.26 -1.59 -11.09
C PHE A 61 4.11 -2.47 -10.19
N GLN A 62 4.80 -1.82 -9.26
CA GLN A 62 5.54 -2.47 -8.18
C GLN A 62 4.93 -2.04 -6.85
N LEU A 63 4.40 -2.99 -6.09
CA LEU A 63 3.86 -2.74 -4.76
C LEU A 63 4.79 -3.34 -3.71
N THR A 64 5.20 -2.53 -2.73
CA THR A 64 5.99 -2.99 -1.58
C THR A 64 5.14 -2.87 -0.32
N HIS A 65 4.89 -3.98 0.36
CA HIS A 65 4.01 -4.01 1.53
C HIS A 65 4.36 -5.15 2.50
N SER A 66 3.88 -5.06 3.73
CA SER A 66 4.02 -6.13 4.74
C SER A 66 2.75 -6.97 4.82
N LEU A 67 2.88 -8.29 4.89
CA LEU A 67 1.72 -9.19 5.10
C LEU A 67 1.26 -9.25 6.57
N GLY A 68 2.17 -9.00 7.51
CA GLY A 68 1.86 -9.09 8.95
C GLY A 68 1.09 -7.88 9.51
N GLY A 69 1.31 -6.68 8.97
CA GLY A 69 0.68 -5.46 9.46
C GLY A 69 -0.71 -5.21 8.86
N GLY A 70 -1.60 -4.55 9.59
CA GLY A 70 -3.00 -4.34 9.16
C GLY A 70 -3.17 -3.36 7.98
N THR A 71 -2.34 -2.32 7.89
CA THR A 71 -2.37 -1.39 6.74
C THR A 71 -1.69 -2.03 5.52
N GLY A 72 -0.50 -2.61 5.72
CA GLY A 72 0.27 -3.22 4.63
C GLY A 72 -0.47 -4.38 3.96
N SER A 73 -1.10 -5.25 4.76
CA SER A 73 -1.93 -6.34 4.22
C SER A 73 -3.27 -5.79 3.73
N GLY A 74 -4.12 -5.28 4.63
CA GLY A 74 -5.50 -4.89 4.31
C GLY A 74 -5.65 -3.89 3.15
N MET A 75 -4.98 -2.73 3.25
CA MET A 75 -5.03 -1.70 2.21
C MET A 75 -4.26 -2.15 0.96
N GLY A 76 -3.15 -2.88 1.13
CA GLY A 76 -2.37 -3.43 0.02
C GLY A 76 -3.20 -4.35 -0.87
N THR A 77 -3.93 -5.31 -0.28
CA THR A 77 -4.80 -6.24 -1.01
C THR A 77 -5.95 -5.52 -1.72
N LEU A 78 -6.54 -4.50 -1.07
CA LEU A 78 -7.58 -3.66 -1.67
C LEU A 78 -7.05 -2.93 -2.92
N LEU A 79 -5.88 -2.33 -2.79
CA LEU A 79 -5.25 -1.54 -3.85
C LEU A 79 -4.83 -2.41 -5.05
N ILE A 80 -4.30 -3.62 -4.81
CA ILE A 80 -4.00 -4.57 -5.89
C ILE A 80 -5.27 -4.90 -6.68
N SER A 81 -6.38 -5.15 -5.98
CA SER A 81 -7.65 -5.51 -6.62
C SER A 81 -8.16 -4.38 -7.49
N LYS A 82 -8.14 -3.14 -6.98
CA LYS A 82 -8.55 -1.95 -7.72
C LYS A 82 -7.67 -1.64 -8.94
N ILE A 83 -6.35 -1.74 -8.80
CA ILE A 83 -5.43 -1.54 -9.92
C ILE A 83 -5.64 -2.60 -11.00
N ARG A 84 -5.90 -3.85 -10.62
CA ARG A 84 -6.22 -4.91 -11.60
C ARG A 84 -7.54 -4.70 -12.31
N GLU A 85 -8.53 -4.10 -11.64
CA GLU A 85 -9.81 -3.71 -12.27
C GLU A 85 -9.61 -2.61 -13.32
N GLU A 86 -8.79 -1.60 -13.04
CA GLU A 86 -8.55 -0.47 -13.96
C GLU A 86 -7.51 -0.77 -15.05
N PHE A 87 -6.50 -1.56 -14.74
CA PHE A 87 -5.35 -1.85 -15.61
C PHE A 87 -5.14 -3.37 -15.77
N PRO A 88 -6.09 -4.10 -16.39
CA PRO A 88 -6.09 -5.57 -16.42
C PRO A 88 -4.89 -6.16 -17.17
N ASP A 89 -4.37 -5.49 -18.19
CA ASP A 89 -3.29 -5.99 -19.05
C ASP A 89 -1.87 -5.63 -18.55
N ARG A 90 -1.76 -5.00 -17.38
CA ARG A 90 -0.48 -4.51 -16.84
C ARG A 90 0.11 -5.49 -15.83
N ILE A 91 1.43 -5.63 -15.85
CA ILE A 91 2.14 -6.51 -14.92
C ILE A 91 2.05 -5.94 -13.50
N MET A 92 1.71 -6.79 -12.53
CA MET A 92 1.69 -6.44 -11.11
C MET A 92 2.75 -7.24 -10.37
N ASN A 93 3.76 -6.55 -9.84
CA ASN A 93 4.82 -7.15 -9.03
C ASN A 93 4.64 -6.75 -7.57
N THR A 94 4.60 -7.73 -6.66
CA THR A 94 4.45 -7.52 -5.22
C THR A 94 5.72 -7.94 -4.49
N PHE A 95 6.35 -6.99 -3.79
CA PHE A 95 7.45 -7.22 -2.87
C PHE A 95 6.90 -7.25 -1.46
N SER A 96 6.56 -8.46 -1.01
CA SER A 96 5.86 -8.68 0.26
C SER A 96 6.82 -9.13 1.35
N VAL A 97 6.77 -8.48 2.51
CA VAL A 97 7.53 -8.90 3.70
C VAL A 97 6.71 -9.93 4.47
N MET A 98 7.23 -11.17 4.51
CA MET A 98 6.60 -12.29 5.21
C MET A 98 6.91 -12.24 6.71
N PRO A 99 5.92 -12.50 7.59
CA PRO A 99 6.14 -12.50 9.03
C PRO A 99 7.12 -13.61 9.46
N SER A 100 7.88 -13.36 10.54
CA SER A 100 8.83 -14.31 11.12
C SER A 100 8.67 -14.38 12.63
N PRO A 101 8.56 -15.58 13.23
CA PRO A 101 8.31 -15.75 14.67
C PRO A 101 9.44 -15.22 15.56
N LYS A 102 10.61 -14.89 15.00
CA LYS A 102 11.77 -14.38 15.76
C LYS A 102 11.78 -12.84 15.91
N VAL A 103 11.05 -12.12 15.05
CA VAL A 103 11.11 -10.66 14.93
C VAL A 103 9.69 -10.04 14.96
N SER A 104 8.67 -10.89 14.98
CA SER A 104 7.26 -10.51 15.03
C SER A 104 6.87 -9.99 16.40
N ASP A 105 6.39 -8.75 16.45
CA ASP A 105 5.83 -8.14 17.67
C ASP A 105 4.30 -8.27 17.73
N THR A 106 3.64 -8.76 16.68
CA THR A 106 2.18 -8.74 16.58
C THR A 106 1.58 -10.15 16.55
N VAL A 107 0.75 -10.45 17.57
CA VAL A 107 0.14 -11.78 17.77
C VAL A 107 -0.79 -12.18 16.61
N VAL A 108 -1.34 -11.19 15.90
CA VAL A 108 -2.32 -11.37 14.83
C VAL A 108 -1.70 -11.44 13.42
N GLU A 109 -0.37 -11.48 13.29
CA GLU A 109 0.29 -11.59 11.97
C GLU A 109 -0.14 -12.80 11.14
N PRO A 110 -0.32 -14.01 11.72
CA PRO A 110 -0.77 -15.15 10.93
C PRO A 110 -2.16 -14.91 10.33
N TYR A 111 -3.05 -14.21 11.05
CA TYR A 111 -4.37 -13.85 10.53
C TYR A 111 -4.26 -12.85 9.38
N ASN A 112 -3.50 -11.77 9.58
CA ASN A 112 -3.31 -10.74 8.56
C ASN A 112 -2.65 -11.33 7.30
N ALA A 113 -1.64 -12.19 7.46
CA ALA A 113 -0.95 -12.82 6.34
C ALA A 113 -1.83 -13.83 5.58
N THR A 114 -2.75 -14.52 6.26
CA THR A 114 -3.66 -15.48 5.63
C THR A 114 -4.76 -14.78 4.82
N LEU A 115 -5.17 -13.57 5.23
CA LEU A 115 -6.22 -12.79 4.57
C LEU A 115 -5.70 -11.86 3.47
N SER A 116 -4.38 -11.66 3.40
CA SER A 116 -3.71 -10.69 2.51
C SER A 116 -3.58 -11.15 1.07
#